data_AF-A0A542UFC2-F1
#
_entry.id   AF-A0A542UFC2-F1
#
_cell.length_a   1.000
_cell.length_b   1.000
_cell.length_c   1.000
_cell.angle_alpha   90.00
_cell.angle_beta   90.00
_cell.angle_gamma   90.00
#
_symmetry.space_group_name_H-M   'P 1'
#
loop_
_entity.id
_entity.type
_entity.pdbx_description
1 polymer ?
#
loop_
_entity_poly.entity_id
_entity_poly.type
_entity_poly.pdbx_seq_one_letter_code
_entity_poly.pdbx_strand_id
1 'polypeptide(L)'
;MTATGETGPEGASVRREFALERYRYILQQINAVNENAHRFLALYQTLATALASGAVALFVGYRRWDIPASTARGGVIGLLTLTTVVAAFTCTLILVGVLSWLDYRNEECDITDELIGPGFRERPRPGNFVRWYETYVLLFILVSVIAMWLLAGLLLLPSMR
;
A
#
# COMPACT_ATOMS: atom_id res chain seq x y z
N MET A 1 -42.26 29.55 17.86
CA MET A 1 -41.88 30.07 16.53
C MET A 1 -41.19 28.95 15.76
N THR A 2 -42.00 28.18 15.05
CA THR A 2 -41.58 27.10 14.16
C THR A 2 -41.14 27.73 12.83
N ALA A 3 -39.83 27.83 12.62
CA ALA A 3 -39.27 28.16 11.31
C ALA A 3 -39.35 26.90 10.43
N THR A 4 -40.51 26.71 9.81
CA THR A 4 -40.66 25.81 8.67
C THR A 4 -39.95 26.49 7.49
N GLY A 5 -38.64 26.30 7.41
CA GLY A 5 -37.85 26.76 6.27
C GLY A 5 -38.21 25.90 5.08
N GLU A 6 -39.14 26.37 4.26
CA GLU A 6 -39.38 25.82 2.93
C GLU A 6 -38.06 25.83 2.17
N THR A 7 -37.55 24.65 1.84
CA THR A 7 -36.40 24.50 0.95
C THR A 7 -36.83 24.95 -0.44
N GLY A 8 -36.71 26.26 -0.71
CA GLY A 8 -36.94 26.81 -2.03
C GLY A 8 -36.06 26.12 -3.09
N PRO A 9 -36.45 26.15 -4.37
CA PRO A 9 -35.74 25.48 -5.46
C PRO A 9 -34.25 25.84 -5.54
N GLU A 10 -33.85 27.04 -5.11
CA GLU A 10 -32.44 27.45 -4.97
C GLU A 10 -31.67 26.68 -3.88
N GLY A 11 -32.28 26.40 -2.73
CA GLY A 11 -31.63 25.61 -1.67
C GLY A 11 -31.39 24.16 -2.09
N ALA A 12 -32.28 23.62 -2.93
CA ALA A 12 -32.14 22.29 -3.51
C ALA A 12 -31.07 22.25 -4.63
N SER A 13 -30.89 23.32 -5.40
CA SER A 13 -29.84 23.39 -6.44
C SER A 13 -28.44 23.51 -5.82
N VAL A 14 -28.27 24.39 -4.82
CA VAL A 14 -26.99 24.54 -4.09
C VAL A 14 -26.56 23.23 -3.44
N ARG A 15 -27.49 22.48 -2.84
CA ARG A 15 -27.20 21.16 -2.25
C ARG A 15 -26.71 20.16 -3.30
N ARG A 16 -27.34 20.11 -4.48
CA ARG A 16 -26.91 19.22 -5.56
C ARG A 16 -25.53 19.60 -6.10
N GLU A 17 -25.26 20.89 -6.28
CA GLU A 17 -23.94 21.35 -6.73
C GLU A 17 -22.85 20.96 -5.74
N PHE A 18 -23.05 21.21 -4.45
CA PHE A 18 -22.10 20.80 -3.41
C PHE A 18 -21.90 19.28 -3.38
N ALA A 19 -22.98 18.50 -3.47
CA ALA A 19 -22.89 17.05 -3.47
C ALA A 19 -22.19 16.50 -4.72
N LEU A 20 -22.36 17.14 -5.88
CA LEU A 20 -21.61 16.82 -7.10
C LEU A 20 -20.11 17.13 -6.96
N GLU A 21 -19.75 18.24 -6.32
CA GLU A 21 -18.34 18.57 -6.04
C GLU A 21 -17.71 17.56 -5.08
N ARG A 22 -18.41 17.21 -3.99
CA ARG A 22 -17.96 16.19 -3.04
C ARG A 22 -17.79 14.83 -3.74
N TYR A 23 -18.73 14.45 -4.58
CA TYR A 23 -18.66 13.21 -5.37
C TYR A 23 -17.44 13.20 -6.31
N ARG A 24 -17.20 14.29 -7.05
CA ARG A 24 -16.00 14.45 -7.89
C ARG A 24 -14.71 14.33 -7.09
N TYR A 25 -14.65 14.98 -5.93
CA TYR A 25 -13.51 14.90 -5.02
C TYR A 25 -13.26 13.46 -4.55
N ILE A 26 -14.30 12.74 -4.12
CA ILE A 26 -14.20 11.34 -3.67
C ILE A 26 -13.66 10.44 -4.79
N LEU A 27 -14.17 10.58 -6.01
CA LEU A 27 -13.66 9.82 -7.16
C LEU A 27 -12.18 10.11 -7.43
N GLN A 28 -11.74 11.37 -7.31
CA GLN A 28 -10.33 11.74 -7.43
C GLN A 28 -9.48 11.11 -6.32
N GLN A 29 -9.95 11.12 -5.08
CA GLN A 29 -9.24 10.49 -3.96
C GLN A 29 -9.12 8.98 -4.12
N ILE A 30 -10.19 8.29 -4.55
CA ILE A 30 -10.16 6.86 -4.85
C ILE A 30 -9.11 6.55 -5.91
N ASN A 31 -9.06 7.34 -6.99
CA ASN A 31 -8.05 7.14 -8.04
C ASN A 31 -6.63 7.41 -7.53
N ALA A 32 -6.43 8.46 -6.73
CA ALA A 32 -5.13 8.79 -6.14
C ALA A 32 -4.63 7.68 -5.20
N VAL A 33 -5.51 7.12 -4.35
CA VAL A 33 -5.18 5.99 -3.46
C VAL A 33 -4.75 4.78 -4.28
N ASN A 34 -5.46 4.47 -5.37
CA ASN A 34 -5.13 3.37 -6.27
C ASN A 34 -3.76 3.56 -6.94
N GLU A 35 -3.47 4.77 -7.44
CA GLU A 35 -2.18 5.08 -8.05
C GLU A 35 -1.03 5.02 -7.03
N ASN A 36 -1.28 5.47 -5.80
CA ASN A 36 -0.30 5.44 -4.72
C ASN A 36 0.13 4.02 -4.36
N ALA A 37 -0.76 3.03 -4.40
CA ALA A 37 -0.38 1.64 -4.16
C ALA A 37 0.68 1.14 -5.16
N HIS A 38 0.53 1.47 -6.45
CA HIS A 38 1.53 1.14 -7.47
C HIS A 38 2.85 1.88 -7.24
N ARG A 39 2.79 3.15 -6.85
CA ARG A 39 3.99 3.94 -6.50
C ARG A 39 4.73 3.34 -5.30
N PHE A 40 4.01 2.91 -4.26
CA PHE A 40 4.62 2.25 -3.11
C PHE A 40 5.25 0.91 -3.46
N LEU A 41 4.62 0.12 -4.34
CA LEU A 41 5.22 -1.11 -4.85
C LEU A 41 6.52 -0.83 -5.64
N ALA A 42 6.52 0.17 -6.52
CA ALA A 42 7.71 0.54 -7.27
C ALA A 42 8.86 0.97 -6.34
N LEU A 43 8.57 1.81 -5.34
CA LEU A 43 9.55 2.21 -4.32
C LEU A 43 10.11 1.00 -3.56
N TYR A 44 9.24 0.07 -3.16
CA TYR A 44 9.67 -1.17 -2.53
C TYR A 44 10.60 -1.98 -3.44
N GLN A 45 10.23 -2.19 -4.71
CA GLN A 45 11.05 -2.94 -5.66
C GLN A 45 12.42 -2.31 -5.86
N THR A 46 12.49 -0.98 -6.00
CA THR A 46 13.75 -0.26 -6.13
C THR A 46 14.65 -0.44 -4.89
N LEU A 47 14.10 -0.22 -3.69
CA LEU A 47 14.86 -0.33 -2.45
C LEU A 47 15.28 -1.78 -2.16
N ALA A 48 14.37 -2.74 -2.31
CA ALA A 48 14.65 -4.14 -2.11
C ALA A 48 15.72 -4.64 -3.08
N THR A 49 15.65 -4.25 -4.36
CA THR A 49 16.66 -4.61 -5.36
C THR A 49 18.03 -4.02 -5.02
N ALA A 50 18.08 -2.75 -4.61
CA ALA A 50 19.32 -2.10 -4.22
C ALA A 50 19.96 -2.77 -2.99
N LEU A 51 19.16 -3.05 -1.94
CA LEU A 51 19.64 -3.70 -0.72
C LEU A 51 20.08 -5.16 -0.96
N ALA A 52 19.29 -5.92 -1.74
CA ALA A 52 19.64 -7.28 -2.11
C ALA A 52 20.92 -7.32 -2.97
N SER A 53 21.05 -6.41 -3.92
CA SER A 53 22.28 -6.26 -4.72
C SER A 53 23.48 -5.92 -3.83
N GLY A 54 23.30 -5.04 -2.84
CA GLY A 54 24.32 -4.74 -1.84
C GLY A 54 24.73 -5.98 -1.04
N ALA A 55 23.77 -6.82 -0.64
CA ALA A 55 24.05 -8.05 0.11
C ALA A 55 24.83 -9.07 -0.75
N VAL A 56 24.45 -9.23 -2.02
CA VAL A 56 25.17 -10.08 -2.98
C VAL A 56 26.57 -9.53 -3.26
N ALA A 57 26.70 -8.21 -3.47
CA ALA A 57 28.00 -7.58 -3.70
C ALA A 57 28.93 -7.75 -2.50
N LEU A 58 28.42 -7.59 -1.27
CA LEU A 58 29.19 -7.86 -0.05
C LEU A 58 29.60 -9.33 0.02
N PHE A 59 28.71 -10.26 -0.32
CA PHE A 59 29.02 -11.68 -0.33
C PHE A 59 30.08 -12.08 -1.35
N VAL A 60 30.04 -11.54 -2.56
CA VAL A 60 31.04 -11.84 -3.60
C VAL A 60 32.34 -11.09 -3.34
N GLY A 61 32.26 -9.89 -2.77
CA GLY A 61 33.37 -8.95 -2.63
C GLY A 61 34.18 -9.06 -1.35
N TYR A 62 33.65 -9.64 -0.26
CA TYR A 62 34.27 -9.50 1.08
C TYR A 62 35.74 -9.93 1.12
N ARG A 63 36.11 -11.01 0.44
CA ARG A 63 37.51 -11.49 0.36
C ARG A 63 38.42 -10.55 -0.39
N ARG A 64 37.93 -9.95 -1.48
CA ARG A 64 38.70 -9.00 -2.29
C ARG A 64 38.87 -7.66 -1.58
N TRP A 65 37.89 -7.28 -0.75
CA TRP A 65 37.91 -6.05 0.03
C TRP A 65 38.58 -6.20 1.39
N ASP A 66 39.19 -7.36 1.67
CA ASP A 66 39.84 -7.68 2.94
C ASP A 66 38.93 -7.46 4.17
N ILE A 67 37.63 -7.71 4.00
CA ILE A 67 36.64 -7.59 5.06
C ILE A 67 36.59 -8.91 5.83
N PRO A 68 36.68 -8.90 7.18
CA PRO A 68 36.52 -10.12 7.96
C PRO A 68 35.17 -10.80 7.69
N ALA A 69 35.16 -12.13 7.58
CA ALA A 69 33.95 -12.90 7.29
C ALA A 69 32.83 -12.66 8.33
N SER A 70 33.19 -12.43 9.59
CA SER A 70 32.24 -12.07 10.67
C SER A 70 31.55 -10.73 10.41
N THR A 71 32.31 -9.70 10.02
CA THR A 71 31.80 -8.38 9.65
C THR A 71 30.92 -8.45 8.40
N ALA A 72 31.35 -9.21 7.38
CA ALA A 72 30.58 -9.38 6.15
C ALA A 72 29.24 -10.10 6.39
N ARG A 73 29.22 -11.15 7.22
CA ARG A 73 27.99 -11.83 7.66
C ARG A 73 27.05 -10.85 8.38
N GLY A 74 27.58 -10.06 9.32
CA GLY A 74 26.82 -9.02 10.00
C GLY A 74 26.21 -8.01 9.03
N GLY A 75 26.98 -7.60 8.01
CA GLY A 75 26.50 -6.71 6.96
C GLY A 75 25.37 -7.31 6.12
N VAL A 76 25.47 -8.58 5.70
CA VAL A 76 24.38 -9.28 4.98
C VAL A 76 23.11 -9.34 5.82
N ILE A 77 23.23 -9.71 7.10
CA ILE A 77 22.09 -9.75 8.04
C ILE A 77 21.49 -8.34 8.22
N GLY A 78 22.32 -7.31 8.35
CA GLY A 78 21.90 -5.92 8.46
C GLY A 78 21.12 -5.46 7.23
N LEU A 79 21.60 -5.75 6.02
CA LEU A 79 20.91 -5.41 4.77
C LEU A 79 19.57 -6.14 4.60
N LEU A 80 19.48 -7.41 5.01
CA LEU A 80 18.21 -8.16 5.02
C LEU A 80 17.24 -7.63 6.06
N THR A 81 17.74 -7.20 7.21
CA THR A 81 16.95 -6.56 8.26
C THR A 81 16.38 -5.23 7.76
N LEU A 82 17.20 -4.38 7.13
CA LEU A 82 16.76 -3.14 6.50
C LEU A 82 15.71 -3.41 5.41
N THR A 83 15.91 -4.44 4.59
CA THR A 83 14.93 -4.85 3.58
C THR A 83 13.59 -5.25 4.21
N THR A 84 13.64 -5.92 5.37
CA THR A 84 12.44 -6.31 6.13
C THR A 84 11.72 -5.10 6.70
N VAL A 85 12.45 -4.10 7.20
CA VAL A 85 11.87 -2.82 7.66
C VAL A 85 11.18 -2.08 6.51
N VAL A 86 11.84 -1.98 5.36
CA VAL A 86 11.26 -1.37 4.15
C VAL A 86 9.98 -2.11 3.74
N ALA A 87 10.02 -3.45 3.72
CA ALA A 87 8.84 -4.27 3.42
C ALA A 87 7.68 -4.00 4.39
N ALA A 88 7.94 -4.00 5.69
CA ALA A 88 6.93 -3.74 6.71
C ALA A 88 6.31 -2.34 6.57
N PHE A 89 7.14 -1.34 6.27
CA PHE A 89 6.68 0.02 6.02
C PHE A 89 5.80 0.10 4.79
N THR A 90 6.22 -0.49 3.66
CA THR A 90 5.39 -0.57 2.44
C THR A 90 4.07 -1.28 2.69
N CYS A 91 4.07 -2.42 3.41
CA CYS A 91 2.84 -3.10 3.78
C CYS A 91 1.90 -2.20 4.57
N THR A 92 2.43 -1.44 5.53
CA THR A 92 1.64 -0.49 6.32
C THR A 92 1.00 0.59 5.44
N LEU A 93 1.74 1.17 4.50
CA LEU A 93 1.22 2.17 3.57
C LEU A 93 0.10 1.61 2.69
N ILE A 94 0.25 0.38 2.19
CA ILE A 94 -0.79 -0.29 1.39
C ILE A 94 -2.04 -0.54 2.25
N LEU A 95 -1.87 -1.02 3.48
CA LEU A 95 -2.99 -1.27 4.40
C LEU A 95 -3.76 0.02 4.72
N VAL A 96 -3.06 1.11 5.01
CA VAL A 96 -3.69 2.42 5.22
C VAL A 96 -4.41 2.89 3.96
N GLY A 97 -3.82 2.71 2.78
CA GLY A 97 -4.46 2.99 1.49
C GLY A 97 -5.77 2.21 1.30
N VAL A 98 -5.77 0.92 1.61
CA VAL A 98 -6.97 0.05 1.58
C VAL A 98 -8.05 0.58 2.52
N LEU A 99 -7.69 0.98 3.75
CA LEU A 99 -8.63 1.53 4.72
C LEU A 99 -9.22 2.87 4.25
N SER A 100 -8.39 3.77 3.72
CA SER A 100 -8.86 5.03 3.12
C SER A 100 -9.77 4.80 1.92
N TRP A 101 -9.46 3.81 1.08
CA TRP A 101 -10.31 3.43 -0.04
C TRP A 101 -11.69 2.96 0.44
N LEU A 102 -11.76 2.11 1.47
CA LEU A 102 -13.03 1.65 2.04
C LEU A 102 -13.88 2.81 2.54
N ASP A 103 -13.26 3.78 3.21
CA ASP A 103 -13.92 4.96 3.74
C ASP A 103 -14.51 5.81 2.60
N TYR A 104 -13.69 6.17 1.60
CA TYR A 104 -14.15 6.92 0.43
C TYR A 104 -15.23 6.18 -0.37
N ARG A 105 -15.18 4.84 -0.44
CA ARG A 105 -16.23 4.04 -1.08
C ARG A 105 -17.55 4.05 -0.30
N ASN A 106 -17.50 4.06 1.02
CA ASN A 106 -18.69 4.21 1.85
C ASN A 106 -19.30 5.60 1.67
N GLU A 107 -18.48 6.66 1.72
CA GLU A 107 -18.94 8.03 1.48
C GLU A 107 -19.58 8.18 0.09
N GLU A 108 -19.01 7.54 -0.94
CA GLU A 108 -19.60 7.57 -2.27
C GLU A 108 -20.98 6.90 -2.29
N CYS A 109 -21.14 5.76 -1.62
CA CYS A 109 -22.44 5.08 -1.53
C CYS A 109 -23.47 5.94 -0.81
N ASP A 110 -23.08 6.58 0.29
CA ASP A 110 -23.96 7.47 1.08
C ASP A 110 -24.47 8.65 0.23
N ILE A 111 -23.60 9.28 -0.56
CA ILE A 111 -23.99 10.38 -1.46
C ILE A 111 -24.93 9.90 -2.57
N THR A 112 -24.65 8.73 -3.18
CA THR A 112 -25.51 8.19 -4.23
C THR A 112 -26.87 7.75 -3.72
N ASP A 113 -26.93 7.22 -2.50
CA ASP A 113 -28.18 6.82 -1.85
C ASP A 113 -29.05 8.04 -1.53
N GLU A 114 -28.46 9.17 -1.10
CA GLU A 114 -29.18 10.43 -0.84
C GLU A 114 -29.69 11.08 -2.13
N LEU A 115 -28.92 11.07 -3.22
CA LEU A 115 -29.22 11.82 -4.44
C LEU A 115 -30.06 11.06 -5.48
N ILE A 116 -29.83 9.75 -5.63
CA ILE A 116 -30.43 8.94 -6.71
C ILE A 116 -31.51 8.02 -6.15
N GLY A 117 -31.23 7.37 -5.03
CA GLY A 117 -32.15 6.48 -4.35
C GLY A 117 -31.43 5.37 -3.60
N PRO A 118 -32.06 4.81 -2.55
CA PRO A 118 -31.44 3.84 -1.66
C PRO A 118 -31.06 2.57 -2.41
N GLY A 119 -29.83 2.10 -2.20
CA GLY A 119 -29.32 0.87 -2.78
C GLY A 119 -28.91 1.02 -4.24
N PHE A 120 -28.70 2.24 -4.73
CA PHE A 120 -28.20 2.46 -6.09
C PHE A 120 -26.83 1.80 -6.31
N ARG A 121 -26.00 1.75 -5.26
CA ARG A 121 -24.70 1.09 -5.28
C ARG A 121 -24.44 0.25 -4.05
N GLU A 122 -23.90 -0.95 -4.24
CA GLU A 122 -23.55 -1.83 -3.12
C GLU A 122 -22.34 -1.31 -2.33
N ARG A 123 -22.45 -1.32 -1.00
CA ARG A 123 -21.34 -0.99 -0.10
C ARG A 123 -20.18 -1.98 -0.28
N PRO A 124 -18.93 -1.52 -0.12
CA PRO A 124 -17.77 -2.39 -0.19
C PRO A 124 -17.86 -3.48 0.88
N ARG A 125 -17.84 -4.74 0.46
CA ARG A 125 -17.75 -5.89 1.38
C ARG A 125 -16.27 -6.23 1.56
N PRO A 126 -15.70 -6.08 2.78
CA PRO A 126 -14.27 -6.34 3.00
C PRO A 126 -13.91 -7.80 2.69
N GLY A 127 -14.85 -8.75 2.82
CA GLY A 127 -14.62 -10.17 2.56
C GLY A 127 -14.24 -10.55 1.13
N ASN A 128 -14.23 -9.63 0.16
CA ASN A 128 -13.84 -9.91 -1.23
C ASN A 128 -12.37 -9.61 -1.54
N PHE A 129 -11.48 -9.82 -0.56
CA PHE A 129 -10.03 -9.54 -0.63
C PHE A 129 -9.34 -10.13 -1.87
N VAL A 130 -9.81 -11.25 -2.40
CA VAL A 130 -9.24 -11.93 -3.59
C VAL A 130 -9.38 -11.11 -4.87
N ARG A 131 -10.31 -10.14 -4.92
CA ARG A 131 -10.46 -9.24 -6.08
C ARG A 131 -9.51 -8.04 -6.02
N TRP A 132 -8.84 -7.83 -4.89
CA TRP A 132 -8.03 -6.63 -4.65
C TRP A 132 -6.60 -6.91 -5.09
N TYR A 133 -6.09 -6.10 -6.01
CA TYR A 133 -4.71 -6.24 -6.47
C TYR A 133 -3.71 -6.02 -5.31
N GLU A 134 -4.09 -5.21 -4.32
CA GLU A 134 -3.33 -4.94 -3.09
C GLU A 134 -3.05 -6.21 -2.30
N THR A 135 -3.96 -7.19 -2.30
CA THR A 135 -3.75 -8.47 -1.61
C THR A 135 -2.61 -9.25 -2.24
N TYR A 136 -2.53 -9.27 -3.57
CA TYR A 136 -1.43 -9.92 -4.29
C TYR A 136 -0.12 -9.14 -4.15
N VAL A 137 -0.17 -7.81 -4.04
CA VAL A 137 1.01 -6.97 -3.76
C VAL A 137 1.58 -7.29 -2.38
N LEU A 138 0.74 -7.36 -1.35
CA LEU A 138 1.17 -7.73 0.00
C LEU A 138 1.74 -9.15 0.04
N LEU A 139 1.09 -10.10 -0.66
CA LEU A 139 1.60 -11.47 -0.77
C LEU A 139 2.96 -11.51 -1.47
N PHE A 140 3.14 -10.74 -2.54
CA PHE A 140 4.41 -10.64 -3.26
C PHE A 140 5.52 -10.13 -2.34
N ILE A 141 5.28 -9.04 -1.59
CA ILE A 141 6.24 -8.48 -0.62
C ILE A 141 6.60 -9.52 0.45
N LEU A 142 5.60 -10.24 0.97
CA LEU A 142 5.83 -11.27 1.99
C LEU A 142 6.69 -12.41 1.46
N VAL A 143 6.32 -12.96 0.30
CA VAL A 143 7.02 -14.09 -0.32
C VAL A 143 8.45 -13.70 -0.71
N SER A 144 8.67 -12.50 -1.24
CA SER A 144 10.01 -12.05 -1.62
C SER A 144 10.92 -11.89 -0.39
N VAL A 145 10.42 -11.34 0.72
CA VAL A 145 11.20 -11.21 1.97
C VAL A 145 11.55 -12.58 2.54
N ILE A 146 10.60 -13.50 2.59
CA ILE A 146 10.84 -14.87 3.04
C ILE A 146 11.90 -15.53 2.15
N ALA A 147 11.76 -15.42 0.83
CA ALA A 147 12.72 -15.99 -0.11
C ALA A 147 14.13 -15.41 0.08
N MET A 148 14.26 -14.09 0.28
CA MET A 148 15.55 -13.44 0.54
C MET A 148 16.21 -13.97 1.81
N TRP A 149 15.45 -14.10 2.90
CA TRP A 149 15.97 -14.67 4.15
C TRP A 149 16.36 -16.14 4.01
N LEU A 150 15.55 -16.96 3.33
CA LEU A 150 15.85 -18.37 3.10
C LEU A 150 17.11 -18.54 2.25
N LEU A 151 17.22 -17.81 1.14
CA LEU A 151 18.41 -17.86 0.27
C LEU A 151 19.66 -17.41 1.02
N ALA A 152 19.57 -16.34 1.82
CA ALA A 152 20.70 -15.88 2.60
C ALA A 152 21.09 -16.87 3.71
N GLY A 153 20.12 -17.38 4.44
CA GLY A 153 20.35 -18.31 5.55
C GLY A 153 20.88 -19.67 5.10
N LEU A 154 20.40 -20.18 3.95
CA LEU A 154 20.77 -21.50 3.44
C LEU A 154 22.01 -21.48 2.54
N LEU A 155 22.22 -20.40 1.77
CA LEU A 155 23.28 -20.35 0.75
C LEU A 155 24.40 -19.37 1.09
N LEU A 156 24.07 -18.11 1.38
CA LEU A 156 25.07 -17.05 1.55
C LEU A 156 25.83 -17.20 2.87
N LEU A 157 25.11 -17.15 4.00
CA LEU A 157 25.73 -17.11 5.32
C LEU A 157 26.59 -18.36 5.62
N PRO A 158 26.17 -19.60 5.33
CA PRO A 158 26.99 -20.79 5.58
C PRO A 158 28.28 -20.83 4.76
N SER A 159 28.27 -20.23 3.57
CA SER A 159 29.41 -20.17 2.65
C SER A 159 30.45 -19.11 3.04
N MET A 160 30.06 -18.13 3.84
CA MET A 160 30.97 -17.12 4.41
C MET A 160 31.79 -17.71 5.55
N ARG A 161 32.96 -18.23 5.19
CA ARG A 161 34.04 -18.64 6.10
C ARG A 161 35.25 -17.73 5.90
#